data_AF-A0A7W1KJF1-F1
#
_entry.id   AF-A0A7W1KJF1-F1
#
_cell.length_a   1.000
_cell.length_b   1.000
_cell.length_c   1.000
_cell.angle_alpha   90.00
_cell.angle_beta   90.00
_cell.angle_gamma   90.00
#
_symmetry.space_group_name_H-M   'P 1'
#
loop_
_entity.id
_entity.type
_entity.pdbx_description
1 polymer ?
#
loop_
_entity_poly.entity_id
_entity_poly.type
_entity_poly.pdbx_seq_one_letter_code
_entity_poly.pdbx_strand_id
1 'polypeptide(L)'
;MLINRPPDIPSSEITEESLFWNRRSFLKAAGLGAAAVGGLLPLRGRQLLGATEDKLTPGEDVTGYNNYYEFGTGKDDPARATPAPSHQAVEVRSRER
;
A
#
# COMPACT_ATOMS: atom_id res chain seq x y z
N MET A 1 -9.34 6.31 26.05
CA MET A 1 -8.47 6.42 24.85
C MET A 1 -8.68 7.79 24.24
N LEU A 2 -7.69 8.67 24.30
CA LEU A 2 -7.80 10.05 23.79
C LEU A 2 -7.31 10.04 22.33
N ILE A 3 -8.22 10.18 21.36
CA ILE A 3 -7.83 10.39 19.96
C ILE A 3 -7.41 11.85 19.86
N ASN A 4 -6.11 12.11 19.97
CA ASN A 4 -5.56 13.46 19.81
C ASN A 4 -5.71 13.86 18.33
N ARG A 5 -6.31 15.02 18.06
CA ARG A 5 -6.35 15.53 16.69
C ARG A 5 -4.94 15.99 16.32
N PRO A 6 -4.39 15.58 15.17
CA PRO A 6 -3.14 16.16 14.70
C PRO A 6 -3.32 17.67 14.53
N PRO A 7 -2.28 18.47 14.80
CA PRO A 7 -2.32 19.90 14.50
C PRO A 7 -2.55 20.11 13.00
N ASP A 8 -3.21 21.22 12.66
CA ASP A 8 -3.37 21.61 11.25
C ASP A 8 -1.99 21.79 10.62
N ILE A 9 -1.74 21.05 9.54
CA ILE A 9 -0.48 21.13 8.80
C ILE A 9 -0.55 22.36 7.90
N PRO A 10 0.32 23.36 8.08
CA PRO A 10 0.33 24.54 7.22
C PRO A 10 0.71 24.13 5.80
N SER A 11 0.11 24.78 4.79
CA SER A 11 0.34 24.44 3.38
C SER A 11 1.82 24.51 2.97
N SER A 12 2.61 25.36 3.63
CA SER A 12 4.06 25.49 3.42
C SER A 12 4.88 24.27 3.85
N GLU A 13 4.34 23.41 4.74
CA GLU A 13 4.96 22.14 5.14
C GLU A 13 4.57 20.99 4.20
N ILE A 14 3.56 21.20 3.35
CA ILE A 14 3.15 20.26 2.33
C ILE A 14 4.01 20.49 1.08
N THR A 15 4.27 19.42 0.34
CA THR A 15 4.87 19.58 -0.99
C THR A 15 3.95 20.42 -1.86
N GLU A 16 4.44 21.55 -2.34
CA GLU A 16 3.76 22.41 -3.31
C GLU A 16 3.19 21.58 -4.47
N GLU A 17 1.95 21.88 -4.86
CA GLU A 17 1.22 21.09 -5.84
C GLU A 17 1.97 21.00 -7.18
N SER A 18 2.56 22.12 -7.61
CA SER A 18 3.35 22.16 -8.85
C SER A 18 4.55 21.19 -8.80
N LEU A 19 5.23 21.10 -7.66
CA LEU A 19 6.36 20.19 -7.47
C LEU A 19 5.91 18.73 -7.49
N PHE A 20 4.77 18.42 -6.86
CA PHE A 20 4.17 17.08 -6.88
C PHE A 20 3.87 16.64 -8.33
N TRP A 21 3.19 17.49 -9.11
CA TRP A 21 2.86 17.19 -10.49
C TRP A 21 4.09 17.09 -11.39
N ASN A 22 5.08 17.97 -11.21
CA ASN A 22 6.33 17.93 -11.96
C ASN A 22 7.08 16.60 -11.76
N ARG A 23 7.16 16.11 -10.51
CA ARG A 23 7.77 14.81 -10.19
C ARG A 23 7.01 13.66 -10.85
N ARG A 24 5.67 13.72 -10.86
CA ARG A 24 4.84 12.68 -11.48
C ARG A 24 4.96 12.67 -13.00
N SER A 25 5.01 13.85 -13.61
CA SER A 25 5.23 14.01 -15.05
C SER A 25 6.61 13.48 -15.46
N PHE A 26 7.65 13.78 -14.69
CA PHE A 26 8.99 13.22 -14.89
C PHE A 26 8.98 11.68 -14.81
N LEU A 27 8.38 11.10 -13.76
CA LEU A 27 8.29 9.65 -13.61
C LEU A 27 7.50 8.97 -14.74
N LYS A 28 6.43 9.61 -15.22
CA LYS A 28 5.67 9.12 -16.39
C LYS A 28 6.53 9.12 -17.65
N ALA A 29 7.24 10.22 -17.92
CA ALA A 29 8.13 10.33 -19.06
C ALA A 29 9.28 9.32 -18.98
N ALA A 30 9.91 9.18 -17.81
CA ALA A 30 10.95 8.20 -17.55
C ALA A 30 10.45 6.76 -17.72
N GLY A 31 9.25 6.45 -17.21
CA GLY A 31 8.62 5.13 -17.37
C GLY A 31 8.31 4.79 -18.83
N LEU A 32 7.82 5.74 -19.62
CA LEU A 32 7.60 5.56 -21.06
C LEU A 32 8.92 5.36 -21.82
N GLY A 33 9.95 6.15 -21.50
CA GLY A 33 11.29 5.99 -22.08
C GLY A 33 11.92 4.64 -21.74
N ALA A 34 11.80 4.21 -20.48
CA ALA A 34 12.26 2.90 -20.02
C ALA A 34 11.48 1.75 -20.67
N ALA A 35 10.17 1.89 -20.92
CA ALA A 35 9.38 0.89 -21.63
C ALA A 35 9.76 0.79 -23.12
N ALA A 36 10.05 1.92 -23.78
CA ALA A 36 10.52 1.93 -25.16
C ALA A 36 11.88 1.25 -25.33
N VAL A 37 12.80 1.46 -24.38
CA VAL A 37 14.12 0.78 -24.36
C VAL A 37 13.97 -0.68 -23.92
N GLY A 38 13.18 -0.96 -22.88
CA GLY A 38 12.95 -2.29 -22.32
C GLY A 38 12.15 -3.23 -23.22
N GLY A 39 11.31 -2.70 -24.13
CA GLY A 39 10.58 -3.49 -25.13
C GLY A 39 11.48 -4.14 -26.19
N LEU A 40 12.75 -3.73 -26.29
CA LEU A 40 13.77 -4.34 -27.14
C LEU A 40 14.62 -5.41 -26.41
N LEU A 41 14.47 -5.53 -25.08
CA LEU A 41 15.18 -6.53 -24.28
C LEU A 41 14.23 -7.68 -23.90
N PRO A 42 14.66 -8.95 -23.95
CA PRO A 42 13.88 -10.06 -23.43
C PRO A 42 13.79 -9.95 -21.91
N LEU A 43 12.74 -9.30 -21.42
CA LEU A 43 12.42 -9.23 -19.99
C LEU A 43 11.99 -10.62 -19.52
N ARG A 44 12.85 -11.28 -18.72
CA ARG A 44 12.44 -12.47 -17.95
C ARG A 44 11.40 -12.05 -16.91
N GLY A 45 10.12 -12.22 -17.25
CA GLY A 45 8.95 -11.73 -16.50
C GLY A 45 8.79 -12.19 -15.04
N ARG A 46 9.73 -12.97 -14.49
CA ARG A 46 9.71 -13.39 -13.08
C ARG A 46 10.14 -12.27 -12.13
N GLN A 47 11.12 -11.44 -12.51
CA GLN A 47 11.67 -10.42 -11.61
C GLN A 47 10.86 -9.11 -11.59
N LEU A 48 10.06 -8.83 -12.61
CA LEU A 48 9.23 -7.62 -12.67
C LEU A 48 7.91 -7.73 -11.90
N LEU A 49 7.45 -8.96 -11.64
CA LEU A 49 6.24 -9.23 -10.87
C LEU A 49 6.50 -9.30 -9.35
N GLY A 50 7.65 -8.80 -8.89
CA GLY A 50 7.94 -8.74 -7.46
C GLY A 50 8.31 -10.09 -6.84
N ALA A 51 8.69 -11.10 -7.62
CA ALA A 51 9.39 -12.26 -7.08
C ALA A 51 10.85 -11.88 -6.85
N THR A 52 11.08 -11.10 -5.80
CA THR A 52 12.41 -10.82 -5.25
C THR A 52 12.84 -12.03 -4.40
N GLU A 53 14.15 -12.29 -4.29
CA GLU A 53 14.70 -13.29 -3.35
C GLU A 53 14.73 -12.76 -1.90
N ASP A 54 13.83 -11.84 -1.57
CA ASP A 54 13.82 -11.21 -0.26
C ASP A 54 13.49 -12.24 0.82
N LYS A 55 14.14 -12.09 1.97
CA LYS A 55 13.86 -12.93 3.13
C LYS A 55 12.38 -12.81 3.47
N LEU A 56 11.66 -13.93 3.42
CA LEU A 56 10.26 -13.99 3.81
C LEU A 56 10.09 -13.56 5.27
N THR A 57 9.05 -12.77 5.52
CA THR A 57 8.62 -12.44 6.88
C THR A 57 8.18 -13.72 7.60
N PRO A 58 8.64 -13.97 8.84
CA PRO A 58 8.17 -15.09 9.65
C PRO A 58 6.65 -15.10 9.78
N GLY A 59 6.03 -16.29 9.78
CA GLY A 59 4.58 -16.42 9.81
C GLY A 59 3.96 -15.88 11.11
N GLU A 60 4.72 -15.92 12.20
CA GLU A 60 4.36 -15.37 13.50
C GLU A 60 4.18 -13.85 13.42
N ASP A 61 5.03 -13.15 12.67
CA ASP A 61 4.93 -11.70 12.51
C ASP A 61 3.74 -11.33 11.60
N VAL A 62 3.52 -12.12 10.53
CA VAL A 62 2.39 -11.92 9.61
C VAL A 62 1.04 -12.04 10.34
N THR A 63 0.94 -12.97 11.29
CA THR A 63 -0.30 -13.23 12.02
C THR A 63 -0.40 -12.47 13.35
N GLY A 64 0.74 -12.07 13.93
CA GLY A 64 0.85 -11.50 15.27
C GLY A 64 1.07 -9.98 15.31
N TYR A 65 1.58 -9.37 14.25
CA TYR A 65 1.95 -7.95 14.22
C TYR A 65 1.16 -7.19 13.14
N ASN A 66 -0.06 -6.78 13.50
CA ASN A 66 -1.05 -6.27 12.56
C ASN A 66 -1.60 -4.89 12.96
N ASN A 67 -2.11 -4.14 11.98
CA ASN A 67 -2.84 -2.90 12.19
C ASN A 67 -4.32 -3.13 11.88
N TYR A 68 -5.08 -3.60 12.87
CA TYR A 68 -6.52 -3.77 12.74
C TYR A 68 -7.24 -3.08 13.89
N TYR A 69 -7.56 -1.80 13.66
CA TYR A 69 -7.92 -0.86 14.73
C TYR A 69 -9.28 -1.16 15.37
N GLU A 70 -10.14 -1.89 14.67
CA GLU A 70 -11.41 -2.40 15.15
C GLU A 70 -11.23 -3.35 16.34
N PHE A 71 -10.04 -3.92 16.51
CA PHE A 71 -9.71 -4.90 17.54
C PHE A 71 -8.74 -4.38 18.61
N GLY A 72 -8.30 -3.12 18.51
CA GLY A 72 -7.38 -2.47 19.46
C GLY A 72 -6.33 -1.61 18.76
N THR A 73 -5.36 -1.09 19.50
CA THR A 73 -4.31 -0.19 18.95
C THR A 73 -2.89 -0.68 19.13
N GLY A 74 -2.69 -1.65 20.03
CA GLY A 74 -1.51 -2.47 20.07
C GLY A 74 -1.41 -3.32 18.81
N LYS A 75 -0.18 -3.61 18.38
CA LYS A 75 0.11 -4.40 17.17
C LYS A 75 -0.30 -5.87 17.31
N ASP A 76 -0.41 -6.31 18.56
CA ASP A 76 -0.74 -7.64 19.02
C ASP A 76 -2.22 -7.77 19.44
N ASP A 77 -2.96 -6.65 19.54
CA ASP A 77 -4.38 -6.64 19.87
C ASP A 77 -5.23 -7.45 18.86
N PRO A 78 -5.03 -7.32 17.53
CA PRO A 78 -5.78 -8.11 16.56
C PRO A 78 -5.60 -9.62 16.76
N ALA A 79 -4.37 -10.06 17.03
CA ALA A 79 -4.06 -11.48 17.21
C ALA A 79 -4.72 -12.10 18.44
N ARG A 80 -4.96 -11.31 19.49
CA ARG A 80 -5.67 -11.76 20.71
C ARG A 80 -7.19 -11.75 20.57
N ALA A 81 -7.73 -10.79 19.81
CA ALA A 81 -9.14 -10.48 19.83
C ALA A 81 -9.92 -11.02 18.61
N THR A 82 -9.25 -11.58 17.60
CA THR A 82 -9.91 -12.06 16.37
C THR A 82 -10.62 -13.39 16.59
N PRO A 83 -11.97 -13.44 16.56
CA PRO A 83 -12.71 -14.70 16.50
C PRO A 83 -12.66 -15.26 15.07
N ALA A 84 -12.93 -16.56 14.91
CA ALA A 84 -13.02 -17.17 13.59
C ALA A 84 -14.06 -16.44 12.71
N PRO A 85 -13.76 -16.14 11.44
CA PRO A 85 -14.68 -15.40 10.59
C PRO A 85 -15.98 -16.19 10.38
N SER A 86 -17.11 -15.58 10.70
CA SER A 86 -18.44 -16.07 10.33
C SER A 86 -18.72 -15.75 8.86
N HIS A 87 -19.64 -16.50 8.22
CA HIS A 87 -20.07 -16.22 6.84
C HIS A 87 -20.33 -14.73 6.61
N GLN A 88 -19.64 -14.15 5.63
CA GLN A 88 -19.86 -12.77 5.17
C GLN A 88 -20.30 -12.77 3.71
N ALA A 89 -21.34 -11.99 3.40
CA ALA A 89 -21.75 -11.72 2.04
C ALA A 89 -20.99 -10.51 1.50
N VAL A 90 -20.31 -10.66 0.37
CA VAL A 90 -19.67 -9.55 -0.35
C VAL A 90 -20.62 -9.12 -1.45
N GLU A 91 -21.24 -7.95 -1.30
CA GLU A 91 -22.14 -7.40 -2.31
C GLU A 91 -21.34 -6.68 -3.41
N VAL A 92 -21.41 -7.20 -4.64
CA VAL A 92 -20.81 -6.55 -5.81
C VAL A 92 -21.85 -5.65 -6.46
N ARG A 93 -21.73 -4.34 -6.25
CA ARG A 93 -22.56 -3.35 -6.95
C ARG A 93 -21.91 -2.93 -8.27
N SER A 94 -22.56 -3.26 -9.39
CA SER A 94 -22.22 -2.72 -10.71
C SER A 94 -22.47 -1.20 -10.71
N ARG A 95 -21.44 -0.41 -11.04
CA ARG A 95 -21.64 1.02 -11.32
C ARG A 95 -22.30 1.15 -12.69
N GLU A 96 -23.60 1.43 -12.70
CA GLU A 96 -24.29 1.90 -13.90
C GLU A 96 -23.81 3.32 -14.21
N ARG A 97 -23.38 3.54 -15.45
CA ARG A 97 -22.97 4.84 -15.98
C ARG A 97 -24.05 5.39 -16.87
#